data_AF-A0A1H1GSU7-F1
#
_entry.id   AF-A0A1H1GSU7-F1
#
_cell.length_a   1.000
_cell.length_b   1.000
_cell.length_c   1.000
_cell.angle_alpha   90.00
_cell.angle_beta   90.00
_cell.angle_gamma   90.00
#
_symmetry.space_group_name_H-M   'P 1'
#
loop_
_entity.id
_entity.type
_entity.pdbx_description
1 polymer ?
#
loop_
_entity_poly.entity_id
_entity_poly.type
_entity_poly.pdbx_seq_one_letter_code
_entity_poly.pdbx_strand_id
1 'polypeptide(L)'
;MLWAWAQHDTEGVRISRGMGLFLLAFGVWSWVLWPTFFKNILASEDSWSGGSPTPFLWVHLVIATVSLVLGTIIGVLGWRGYRAARD
;
A
#
# COMPACT_ATOMS: atom_id res chain seq x y z
N MET A 1 -41.58 -15.10 -2.27
CA MET A 1 -40.85 -15.40 -1.02
C MET A 1 -39.33 -15.35 -1.19
N LEU A 2 -38.79 -15.37 -2.42
CA LEU A 2 -37.33 -15.39 -2.69
C LEU A 2 -36.60 -14.03 -2.56
N TRP A 3 -37.28 -12.98 -2.10
CA TRP A 3 -36.83 -11.58 -2.25
C TRP A 3 -36.61 -10.83 -0.93
N ALA A 4 -36.84 -11.47 0.23
CA ALA A 4 -36.70 -10.80 1.53
C ALA A 4 -35.25 -10.78 2.08
N TRP A 5 -34.38 -11.68 1.60
CA TRP A 5 -32.98 -11.78 2.05
C TRP A 5 -32.00 -10.95 1.22
N ALA A 6 -32.39 -10.45 0.05
CA ALA A 6 -31.51 -9.62 -0.78
C ALA A 6 -31.37 -8.17 -0.29
N GLN A 7 -32.17 -7.76 0.71
CA GLN A 7 -32.22 -6.38 1.20
C GLN A 7 -31.48 -6.14 2.53
N HIS A 8 -30.97 -7.18 3.21
CA HIS A 8 -30.42 -7.05 4.57
C HIS A 8 -28.91 -6.78 4.65
N ASP A 9 -28.18 -6.80 3.54
CA ASP A 9 -26.71 -6.95 3.58
C ASP A 9 -25.94 -5.73 3.04
N THR A 10 -26.63 -4.66 2.64
CA THR A 10 -26.00 -3.46 2.06
C THR A 10 -25.98 -2.28 3.02
N GLU A 11 -25.69 -2.53 4.30
CA GLU A 11 -25.00 -1.50 5.09
C GLU A 11 -23.62 -1.31 4.43
N GLY A 12 -23.56 -0.41 3.46
CA GLY A 12 -22.36 -0.20 2.66
C GLY A 12 -21.16 0.00 3.57
N VAL A 13 -20.09 -0.76 3.34
CA VAL A 13 -18.87 -0.73 4.17
C VAL A 13 -18.38 0.71 4.32
N ARG A 14 -18.48 1.27 5.53
CA ARG A 14 -17.98 2.61 5.86
C ARG A 14 -16.66 2.51 6.60
N ILE A 15 -15.66 3.25 6.13
CA ILE A 15 -14.38 3.35 6.81
C ILE A 15 -14.58 4.24 8.05
N SER A 16 -14.35 3.68 9.24
CA SER A 16 -14.36 4.45 10.49
C SER A 16 -13.18 5.43 10.55
N ARG A 17 -13.28 6.49 11.36
CA ARG A 17 -12.20 7.48 11.52
C ARG A 17 -10.86 6.83 11.89
N GLY A 18 -10.90 5.89 12.84
CA GLY A 18 -9.70 5.16 13.29
C GLY A 18 -9.09 4.32 12.18
N MET A 19 -9.92 3.62 11.39
CA MET A 19 -9.45 2.85 10.24
C MET A 19 -8.84 3.76 9.16
N GLY A 20 -9.47 4.90 8.87
CA GLY A 20 -8.93 5.88 7.92
C GLY A 20 -7.55 6.39 8.33
N LEU A 21 -7.38 6.73 9.61
CA LEU A 21 -6.08 7.16 10.14
C LEU A 21 -5.03 6.03 10.10
N PHE A 22 -5.43 4.79 10.42
CA PHE A 22 -4.55 3.62 10.33
C PHE A 22 -4.05 3.41 8.89
N LEU A 23 -4.96 3.43 7.90
CA LEU A 23 -4.61 3.28 6.49
C LEU A 23 -3.69 4.41 6.02
N LEU A 24 -3.94 5.65 6.44
CA LEU A 24 -3.07 6.78 6.14
C LEU A 24 -1.67 6.57 6.73
N ALA A 25 -1.59 6.21 8.01
CA ALA A 25 -0.33 5.92 8.68
C ALA A 25 0.43 4.77 8.01
N PHE A 26 -0.28 3.72 7.58
CA PHE A 26 0.31 2.60 6.84
C PHE A 26 0.88 3.04 5.49
N GLY A 27 0.18 3.91 4.77
CA GLY A 27 0.67 4.51 3.52
C GLY A 27 1.95 5.31 3.75
N VAL A 28 1.99 6.17 4.78
CA VAL A 28 3.19 6.94 5.15
C VAL A 28 4.34 6.01 5.56
N TRP A 29 4.07 5.00 6.38
CA TRP A 29 5.07 3.99 6.78
C TRP A 29 5.66 3.27 5.56
N SER A 30 4.81 2.88 4.61
CA SER A 30 5.23 2.24 3.36
C SER A 30 6.19 3.15 2.57
N TRP A 31 5.91 4.45 2.52
CA TRP A 31 6.78 5.43 1.87
C TRP A 31 8.13 5.63 2.54
N VAL A 32 8.26 5.32 3.84
CA VAL A 32 9.56 5.34 4.54
C VAL A 32 10.29 4.01 4.34
N LEU A 33 9.58 2.90 4.47
CA LEU A 33 10.14 1.55 4.42
C LEU A 33 10.72 1.21 3.05
N TRP A 34 9.95 1.40 1.97
CA TRP A 34 10.33 0.90 0.64
C TRP A 34 11.55 1.59 0.04
N PRO A 35 11.70 2.93 0.09
CA PRO A 35 12.91 3.59 -0.39
C PRO A 35 14.15 3.20 0.44
N THR A 36 13.99 3.02 1.75
CA THR A 36 15.08 2.59 2.64
C THR A 36 15.52 1.16 2.30
N PHE A 37 14.56 0.25 2.14
CA PHE A 37 14.82 -1.11 1.71
C PHE A 37 15.49 -1.16 0.33
N PHE A 38 14.98 -0.41 -0.66
CA PHE A 38 15.54 -0.39 -2.00
C PHE A 38 16.97 0.18 -2.06
N LYS A 39 17.29 1.18 -1.23
CA LYS A 39 18.68 1.65 -1.05
C LYS A 39 19.61 0.55 -0.57
N ASN A 40 19.16 -0.28 0.38
CA ASN A 40 19.95 -1.41 0.87
C ASN A 40 20.14 -2.48 -0.22
N ILE A 41 19.10 -2.73 -1.03
CA ILE A 41 19.21 -3.63 -2.19
C ILE A 41 20.25 -3.10 -3.18
N LEU A 42 20.19 -1.82 -3.55
CA LEU A 42 21.17 -1.21 -4.46
C LEU A 42 22.62 -1.32 -3.96
N ALA A 43 22.82 -1.32 -2.63
CA ALA A 43 24.14 -1.48 -2.00
C ALA A 43 24.57 -2.96 -1.81
N SER A 44 23.69 -3.92 -2.07
CA SER A 44 24.01 -5.35 -1.96
C SER A 44 24.94 -5.81 -3.08
N GLU A 45 25.87 -6.71 -2.77
CA GLU A 45 26.72 -7.39 -3.75
C GLU A 45 25.91 -8.23 -4.75
N ASP A 46 24.78 -8.80 -4.31
CA ASP A 46 23.88 -9.60 -5.16
C ASP A 46 23.22 -8.80 -6.29
N SER A 47 23.16 -7.47 -6.16
CA SER A 47 22.51 -6.59 -7.14
C SER A 47 23.33 -6.38 -8.41
N TRP A 48 24.63 -6.65 -8.36
CA TRP A 48 25.56 -6.30 -9.42
C TRP A 48 26.49 -7.47 -9.78
N SER A 49 26.63 -7.76 -11.06
CA SER A 49 27.60 -8.72 -11.58
C SER A 49 28.40 -8.08 -12.70
N GLY A 50 29.70 -7.84 -12.47
CA GLY A 50 30.56 -7.15 -13.43
C GLY A 50 30.04 -5.76 -13.84
N GLY A 51 29.35 -5.05 -12.94
CA GLY A 51 28.72 -3.76 -13.21
C GLY A 51 27.35 -3.83 -13.91
N SER A 52 26.87 -5.03 -14.26
CA SER A 52 25.53 -5.23 -14.82
C SER A 52 24.50 -5.52 -13.72
N PRO A 53 23.27 -4.99 -13.81
CA PRO A 53 22.20 -5.30 -12.86
C PRO A 53 21.77 -6.76 -12.98
N THR A 54 21.64 -7.45 -11.85
CA THR A 54 21.24 -8.85 -11.79
C THR A 54 19.71 -9.02 -11.76
N PRO A 55 19.18 -10.24 -11.99
CA PRO A 55 17.77 -10.54 -11.76
C PRO A 55 17.31 -10.24 -10.33
N PHE A 56 18.19 -10.39 -9.33
CA PHE A 56 17.91 -10.03 -7.94
C PHE A 56 17.52 -8.56 -7.81
N LEU A 57 18.29 -7.65 -8.42
CA LEU A 57 17.98 -6.22 -8.42
C LEU A 57 16.65 -5.92 -9.11
N TRP A 58 16.41 -6.52 -10.29
CA TRP A 58 15.19 -6.28 -11.07
C TRP A 58 13.92 -6.70 -10.33
N VAL A 59 13.92 -7.88 -9.71
CA VAL A 59 12.77 -8.37 -8.93
C VAL A 59 12.46 -7.40 -7.80
N HIS A 60 13.48 -6.97 -7.05
CA HIS A 60 13.28 -6.07 -5.92
C HIS A 60 12.90 -4.65 -6.35
N LEU A 61 13.40 -4.15 -7.50
CA LEU A 61 12.96 -2.88 -8.06
C LEU A 61 11.46 -2.92 -8.39
N VAL A 62 11.01 -3.98 -9.06
CA VAL A 62 9.58 -4.15 -9.40
C VAL A 62 8.74 -4.24 -8.12
N ILE A 63 9.14 -5.08 -7.16
CA ILE A 63 8.44 -5.21 -5.88
C ILE A 63 8.35 -3.85 -5.16
N ALA A 64 9.47 -3.15 -4.99
CA ALA A 64 9.48 -1.86 -4.31
C ALA A 64 8.60 -0.81 -5.02
N THR A 65 8.62 -0.79 -6.36
CA THR A 65 7.79 0.12 -7.16
C THR A 65 6.30 -0.19 -6.98
N VAL A 66 5.89 -1.45 -7.15
CA VAL A 66 4.49 -1.88 -6.97
C VAL A 66 4.02 -1.57 -5.55
N SER A 67 4.85 -1.87 -4.55
CA SER A 67 4.50 -1.62 -3.16
C SER A 67 4.40 -0.14 -2.82
N LEU A 68 5.20 0.74 -3.43
CA LEU A 68 5.04 2.20 -3.30
C LEU A 68 3.73 2.68 -3.91
N VAL A 69 3.35 2.15 -5.08
CA VAL A 69 2.05 2.46 -5.71
C VAL A 69 0.90 2.04 -4.80
N LEU A 70 0.92 0.80 -4.30
CA LEU A 70 -0.09 0.29 -3.39
C LEU A 70 -0.15 1.08 -2.08
N GLY A 71 1.01 1.38 -1.47
CA GLY A 71 1.10 2.21 -0.26
C GLY A 71 0.53 3.61 -0.46
N THR A 72 0.75 4.21 -1.64
CA THR A 72 0.17 5.50 -2.01
C THR A 72 -1.35 5.42 -2.12
N ILE A 73 -1.88 4.41 -2.82
CA ILE A 73 -3.33 4.19 -2.95
C ILE A 73 -3.95 4.01 -1.57
N ILE A 74 -3.37 3.15 -0.72
CA ILE A 74 -3.84 2.92 0.65
C ILE A 74 -3.82 4.23 1.46
N GLY A 75 -2.75 5.02 1.38
CA GLY A 75 -2.64 6.31 2.06
C GLY A 75 -3.72 7.31 1.62
N VAL A 76 -3.96 7.42 0.30
CA VAL A 76 -5.00 8.28 -0.26
C VAL A 76 -6.40 7.82 0.17
N LEU A 77 -6.67 6.51 0.17
CA LEU A 77 -7.95 5.97 0.64
C LEU A 77 -8.14 6.21 2.14
N GLY A 78 -7.08 6.05 2.94
CA GLY A 78 -7.09 6.36 4.37
C GLY A 78 -7.41 7.84 4.64
N TRP A 79 -6.75 8.75 3.93
CA TRP A 79 -7.03 10.18 4.02
C TRP A 79 -8.47 10.53 3.64
N ARG A 80 -8.98 9.96 2.54
CA ARG A 80 -10.36 10.16 2.10
C ARG A 80 -11.36 9.62 3.11
N GLY A 81 -11.14 8.43 3.64
CA GLY A 81 -11.99 7.82 4.68
C GLY A 81 -11.99 8.64 5.97
N TYR A 82 -10.82 9.11 6.41
CA TYR A 82 -10.71 9.98 7.58
C TYR A 82 -11.50 11.29 7.42
N ARG A 83 -11.39 11.93 6.24
CA ARG A 83 -12.13 13.17 5.94
C ARG A 83 -13.64 12.95 5.82
N ALA A 84 -14.08 11.89 5.16
CA ALA A 84 -15.50 11.59 4.97
C ALA A 84 -16.22 11.25 6.29
N ALA A 85 -15.50 10.77 7.29
CA ALA A 85 -16.04 10.45 8.61
C ALA A 85 -16.02 11.65 9.59
N ARG A 86 -15.67 12.85 9.12
CA ARG A 86 -15.73 14.11 9.90
C ARG A 86 -17.04 14.88 9.71
N ASP A 87 -17.73 14.63 8.59
CA ASP A 87 -18.96 15.30 8.15
C ASP A 87 -20.14 14.33 8.35
#